data_AF-A0A1F3DDL3-F1
#
_entry.id   AF-A0A1F3DDL3-F1
#
_cell.length_a   1.000
_cell.length_b   1.000
_cell.length_c   1.000
_cell.angle_alpha   90.00
_cell.angle_beta   90.00
_cell.angle_gamma   90.00
#
_symmetry.space_group_name_H-M   'P 1'
#
loop_
_entity.id
_entity.type
_entity.pdbx_description
1 polymer ?
#
loop_
_entity_poly.entity_id
_entity_poly.type
_entity_poly.pdbx_seq_one_letter_code
_entity_poly.pdbx_strand_id
1 'polypeptide(L)'
;MKRALYFILIISFIFSSSATSQGLLKKVSKSMTDELLGRSNNKSNQPEPASACADAELVMDMGGKLQLDYTELTISISDDGRILAKDLHADNYYIVENGVTAGPFKPGDKRLKGFESVMSHNTYTDSDSDTDTDTKKNSWEGNPYITKSGDKFLITFAGKSYGPYARINNIKVTKSKDKFAAVVVENIVVTADQGDAMDKAMKEAKTDQERIDLAMKYAAEMQQKMMQGGGPNSMLAKLITNIPGATLDPNYGANLNNNMKYDDILVTSMDKIQDLNGKTIHTVTSEQAGADFFISSDNTRTAWYSYGTLSLSDKTTLPELFNPLLMKVDGKIYLAYMYYSPKKNSIMKCKIPF
;
A
#
# COMPACT_ATOMS: atom_id res chain seq x y z
N MET A 1 -17.36 56.79 -63.32
CA MET A 1 -17.42 55.33 -63.56
C MET A 1 -16.07 54.62 -63.34
N LYS A 2 -15.37 54.86 -62.22
CA LYS A 2 -14.15 54.10 -61.83
C LYS A 2 -14.17 53.59 -60.39
N ARG A 3 -15.24 53.86 -59.62
CA ARG A 3 -15.41 53.39 -58.23
C ARG A 3 -16.38 52.19 -58.10
N ALA A 4 -17.26 51.97 -59.08
CA ALA A 4 -18.15 50.81 -59.13
C ALA A 4 -17.44 49.53 -59.62
N LEU A 5 -16.33 49.66 -60.37
CA LEU A 5 -15.56 48.52 -60.90
C LEU A 5 -14.70 47.82 -59.83
N TYR A 6 -14.26 48.55 -58.80
CA TYR A 6 -13.49 47.95 -57.69
C TYR A 6 -14.38 47.15 -56.71
N PHE A 7 -15.66 47.54 -56.56
CA PHE A 7 -16.59 46.83 -55.67
C PHE A 7 -17.03 45.47 -56.23
N ILE A 8 -17.11 45.33 -57.56
CA ILE A 8 -17.46 44.05 -58.21
C ILE A 8 -16.26 43.08 -58.21
N LEU A 9 -15.03 43.60 -58.28
CA LEU A 9 -13.81 42.77 -58.23
C LEU A 9 -13.54 42.17 -56.83
N ILE A 10 -13.94 42.86 -55.75
CA ILE A 10 -13.79 42.37 -54.37
C ILE A 10 -14.85 41.30 -54.03
N ILE A 11 -16.09 41.46 -54.51
CA ILE A 11 -17.15 40.45 -54.29
C ILE A 11 -16.87 39.17 -55.12
N SER A 12 -16.23 39.29 -56.27
CA SER A 12 -15.81 38.13 -57.09
C SER A 12 -14.71 37.28 -56.44
N PHE A 13 -13.91 37.85 -55.53
CA PHE A 13 -12.88 37.11 -54.78
C PHE A 13 -13.44 36.35 -53.56
N ILE A 14 -14.63 36.72 -53.07
CA ILE A 14 -15.26 36.06 -51.91
C ILE A 14 -16.04 34.79 -52.33
N PHE A 15 -16.46 34.69 -53.59
CA PHE A 15 -17.21 33.52 -54.10
C PHE A 15 -16.39 32.50 -54.91
N SER A 16 -15.07 32.69 -55.03
CA SER A 16 -14.20 31.81 -55.84
C SER A 16 -13.29 30.86 -55.04
N SER A 17 -13.48 30.74 -53.72
CA SER A 17 -12.66 29.87 -52.86
C SER A 17 -13.46 28.76 -52.17
N SER A 18 -14.40 28.16 -52.90
CA SER A 18 -15.08 26.91 -52.50
C SER A 18 -14.23 25.67 -52.82
N ALA A 19 -13.03 25.56 -52.23
CA ALA A 19 -12.23 24.33 -52.27
C ALA A 19 -11.33 24.07 -51.03
N THR A 20 -11.41 24.88 -49.96
CA THR A 20 -10.56 24.68 -48.77
C THR A 20 -11.31 24.59 -47.43
N SER A 21 -12.64 24.70 -47.40
CA SER A 21 -13.42 24.56 -46.16
C SER A 21 -13.70 23.10 -45.75
N GLN A 22 -13.62 22.13 -46.67
CA GLN A 22 -13.76 20.70 -46.32
C GLN A 22 -12.48 20.09 -45.71
N GLY A 23 -11.31 20.66 -45.96
CA GLY A 23 -10.04 20.22 -45.37
C GLY A 23 -9.86 20.67 -43.92
N LEU A 24 -10.32 21.87 -43.59
CA LEU A 24 -10.28 22.41 -42.22
C LEU A 24 -11.28 21.68 -41.31
N LEU A 25 -12.51 21.45 -41.76
CA LEU A 25 -13.50 20.70 -40.98
C LEU A 25 -13.14 19.21 -40.82
N LYS A 26 -12.52 18.57 -41.83
CA LYS A 26 -11.93 17.22 -41.66
C LYS A 26 -10.75 17.20 -40.71
N LYS A 27 -9.90 18.24 -40.71
CA LYS A 27 -8.79 18.35 -39.73
C LYS A 27 -9.30 18.58 -38.31
N VAL A 28 -10.35 19.38 -38.12
CA VAL A 28 -10.96 19.60 -36.80
C VAL A 28 -11.72 18.35 -36.34
N SER A 29 -12.48 17.68 -37.21
CA SER A 29 -13.13 16.42 -36.83
C SER A 29 -12.12 15.33 -36.54
N LYS A 30 -11.04 15.21 -37.34
CA LYS A 30 -9.98 14.22 -37.12
C LYS A 30 -9.13 14.56 -35.88
N SER A 31 -8.84 15.84 -35.63
CA SER A 31 -8.19 16.31 -34.40
C SER A 31 -9.05 16.04 -33.18
N MET A 32 -10.35 16.32 -33.24
CA MET A 32 -11.28 15.99 -32.14
C MET A 32 -11.45 14.48 -31.97
N THR A 33 -11.47 13.71 -33.05
CA THR A 33 -11.57 12.24 -33.00
C THR A 33 -10.27 11.64 -32.48
N ASP A 34 -9.11 12.16 -32.87
CA ASP A 34 -7.80 11.75 -32.36
C ASP A 34 -7.61 12.19 -30.90
N GLU A 35 -8.15 13.33 -30.48
CA GLU A 35 -8.15 13.79 -29.07
C GLU A 35 -9.17 13.01 -28.20
N LEU A 36 -10.31 12.59 -28.78
CA LEU A 36 -11.29 11.70 -28.14
C LEU A 36 -10.81 10.23 -28.08
N LEU A 37 -9.93 9.81 -28.99
CA LEU A 37 -9.37 8.45 -29.08
C LEU A 37 -7.92 8.34 -28.57
N GLY A 38 -7.35 9.39 -27.97
CA GLY A 38 -5.98 9.37 -27.41
C GLY A 38 -4.84 9.26 -28.44
N ARG A 39 -5.07 9.69 -29.67
CA ARG A 39 -4.12 9.68 -30.80
C ARG A 39 -3.44 11.03 -31.07
N SER A 40 -3.40 11.96 -30.11
CA SER A 40 -2.60 13.18 -30.29
C SER A 40 -1.11 12.84 -30.24
N ASN A 41 -0.47 12.81 -31.41
CA ASN A 41 0.97 12.63 -31.57
C ASN A 41 1.72 13.90 -31.12
N ASN A 42 1.65 14.26 -29.84
CA ASN A 42 2.72 15.04 -29.23
C ASN A 42 3.82 14.07 -28.86
N LYS A 43 4.58 13.60 -29.86
CA LYS A 43 5.83 12.89 -29.63
C LYS A 43 6.80 13.88 -29.00
N SER A 44 6.78 13.96 -27.69
CA SER A 44 7.88 14.51 -26.90
C SER A 44 9.15 13.78 -27.34
N ASN A 45 10.17 14.52 -27.78
CA ASN A 45 11.48 13.98 -28.15
C ASN A 45 12.31 13.55 -26.92
N GLN A 46 11.71 13.54 -25.72
CA GLN A 46 12.41 13.12 -24.52
C GLN A 46 12.64 11.61 -24.53
N PRO A 47 13.79 11.14 -24.00
CA PRO A 47 14.07 9.72 -23.90
C PRO A 47 13.08 9.01 -22.97
N GLU A 48 12.93 7.69 -23.16
CA GLU A 48 12.27 6.86 -22.14
C GLU A 48 13.25 6.64 -20.98
N PRO A 49 12.77 6.44 -19.74
CA PRO A 49 13.64 6.07 -18.63
C PRO A 49 14.26 4.69 -18.85
N ALA A 50 15.36 4.41 -18.16
CA ALA A 50 16.08 3.15 -18.30
C ALA A 50 15.26 1.92 -17.84
N SER A 51 14.23 2.13 -17.01
CA SER A 51 13.29 1.09 -16.58
C SER A 51 12.22 0.73 -17.63
N ALA A 52 12.12 1.47 -18.73
CA ALA A 52 11.10 1.20 -19.75
C ALA A 52 11.31 -0.18 -20.41
N CYS A 53 10.23 -0.95 -20.55
CA CYS A 53 10.22 -2.25 -21.22
C CYS A 53 9.49 -2.19 -22.57
N ALA A 54 9.79 -3.15 -23.45
CA ALA A 54 9.23 -3.20 -24.80
C ALA A 54 7.72 -3.49 -24.81
N ASP A 55 7.23 -4.23 -23.82
CA ASP A 55 5.87 -4.73 -23.65
C ASP A 55 5.08 -3.96 -22.59
N ALA A 56 5.43 -2.69 -22.36
CA ALA A 56 4.79 -1.86 -21.35
C ALA A 56 3.29 -1.63 -21.61
N GLU A 57 2.47 -1.90 -20.59
CA GLU A 57 1.02 -1.68 -20.60
C GLU A 57 0.71 -0.24 -20.19
N LEU A 58 -0.20 0.43 -20.92
CA LEU A 58 -0.72 1.75 -20.51
C LEU A 58 -1.54 1.59 -19.24
N VAL A 59 -1.16 2.31 -18.19
CA VAL A 59 -1.92 2.39 -16.94
C VAL A 59 -2.85 3.59 -16.98
N MET A 60 -2.28 4.78 -17.19
CA MET A 60 -3.02 6.03 -17.13
C MET A 60 -2.46 6.99 -18.17
N ASP A 61 -3.34 7.48 -19.04
CA ASP A 61 -3.01 8.62 -19.91
C ASP A 61 -3.01 9.89 -19.05
N MET A 62 -1.85 10.54 -18.97
CA MET A 62 -1.67 11.84 -18.29
C MET A 62 -1.93 12.99 -19.27
N GLY A 63 -1.73 12.71 -20.56
CA GLY A 63 -2.13 13.56 -21.66
C GLY A 63 -3.63 13.47 -21.97
N GLY A 64 -4.07 14.27 -22.93
CA GLY A 64 -5.48 14.29 -23.33
C GLY A 64 -6.38 15.06 -22.37
N LYS A 65 -7.49 14.45 -21.92
CA LYS A 65 -8.58 15.14 -21.20
C LYS A 65 -8.24 15.59 -19.79
N LEU A 66 -7.28 14.95 -19.13
CA LEU A 66 -6.98 15.20 -17.71
C LEU A 66 -5.91 16.25 -17.51
N GLN A 67 -4.97 16.40 -18.46
CA GLN A 67 -3.85 17.36 -18.41
C GLN A 67 -3.12 17.35 -17.07
N LEU A 68 -2.73 16.17 -16.60
CA LEU A 68 -2.10 15.99 -15.30
C LEU A 68 -0.59 16.17 -15.39
N ASP A 69 -0.01 16.83 -14.39
CA ASP A 69 1.44 16.86 -14.19
C ASP A 69 1.86 15.66 -13.35
N TYR A 70 2.84 14.89 -13.84
CA TYR A 70 3.40 13.76 -13.12
C TYR A 70 4.09 14.19 -11.81
N THR A 71 4.72 15.37 -11.78
CA THR A 71 5.44 15.87 -10.60
C THR A 71 4.51 16.25 -9.45
N GLU A 72 3.23 16.46 -9.75
CA GLU A 72 2.18 16.81 -8.80
C GLU A 72 1.21 15.65 -8.57
N LEU A 73 1.58 14.42 -8.96
CA LEU A 73 0.75 13.24 -8.84
C LEU A 73 1.28 12.26 -7.79
N THR A 74 0.42 11.82 -6.88
CA THR A 74 0.68 10.67 -6.00
C THR A 74 -0.08 9.45 -6.51
N ILE A 75 0.59 8.31 -6.64
CA ILE A 75 -0.02 7.06 -7.13
C ILE A 75 0.03 6.00 -6.06
N SER A 76 -1.11 5.36 -5.84
CA SER A 76 -1.37 4.38 -4.80
C SER A 76 -2.09 3.17 -5.39
N ILE A 77 -1.85 1.97 -4.89
CA ILE A 77 -2.43 0.73 -5.41
C ILE A 77 -3.17 0.03 -4.27
N SER A 78 -4.43 -0.34 -4.49
CA SER A 78 -5.21 -1.16 -3.56
C SER A 78 -4.89 -2.64 -3.72
N ASP A 79 -5.27 -3.43 -2.71
CA ASP A 79 -5.06 -4.89 -2.71
C ASP A 79 -5.72 -5.61 -3.89
N ASP A 80 -6.81 -5.06 -4.44
CA ASP A 80 -7.52 -5.57 -5.61
C ASP A 80 -6.91 -5.11 -6.95
N GLY A 81 -5.80 -4.36 -6.91
CA GLY A 81 -5.07 -3.90 -8.08
C GLY A 81 -5.62 -2.63 -8.74
N ARG A 82 -6.68 -2.01 -8.18
CA ARG A 82 -7.10 -0.67 -8.60
C ARG A 82 -6.05 0.36 -8.19
N ILE A 83 -5.95 1.42 -8.98
CA ILE A 83 -4.95 2.46 -8.76
C ILE A 83 -5.68 3.74 -8.42
N LEU A 84 -5.23 4.39 -7.36
CA LEU A 84 -5.65 5.73 -6.97
C LEU A 84 -4.55 6.70 -7.34
N ALA A 85 -4.89 7.68 -8.16
CA ALA A 85 -4.02 8.80 -8.48
C ALA A 85 -4.58 10.08 -7.85
N LYS A 86 -3.79 10.78 -7.03
CA LYS A 86 -4.13 12.06 -6.43
C LYS A 86 -3.34 13.16 -7.12
N ASP A 87 -4.06 14.10 -7.70
CA ASP A 87 -3.54 15.39 -8.16
C ASP A 87 -3.45 16.33 -6.95
N LEU A 88 -2.22 16.70 -6.60
CA LEU A 88 -1.91 17.50 -5.43
C LEU A 88 -2.28 18.98 -5.61
N HIS A 89 -2.35 19.47 -6.85
CA HIS A 89 -2.65 20.86 -7.13
C HIS A 89 -4.15 21.13 -7.05
N ALA A 90 -4.97 20.31 -7.71
CA ALA A 90 -6.42 20.50 -7.77
C ALA A 90 -7.20 19.77 -6.65
N ASP A 91 -6.48 19.03 -5.80
CA ASP A 91 -7.03 18.12 -4.78
C ASP A 91 -8.13 17.21 -5.35
N ASN A 92 -7.81 16.62 -6.50
CA ASN A 92 -8.67 15.72 -7.25
C ASN A 92 -8.13 14.29 -7.17
N TYR A 93 -9.04 13.33 -7.13
CA TYR A 93 -8.71 11.91 -7.13
C TYR A 93 -9.20 11.25 -8.41
N TYR A 94 -8.41 10.33 -8.93
CA TYR A 94 -8.73 9.52 -10.08
C TYR A 94 -8.56 8.05 -9.72
N ILE A 95 -9.52 7.22 -10.11
CA ILE A 95 -9.45 5.77 -9.94
C ILE A 95 -9.21 5.16 -11.30
N VAL A 96 -8.11 4.43 -11.44
CA VAL A 96 -7.77 3.68 -12.65
C VAL A 96 -8.04 2.21 -12.40
N GLU A 97 -8.89 1.63 -13.23
CA GLU A 97 -9.28 0.23 -13.19
C GLU A 97 -9.39 -0.31 -14.61
N ASN A 98 -8.71 -1.41 -14.91
CA ASN A 98 -8.72 -2.04 -16.26
C ASN A 98 -8.37 -1.07 -17.41
N GLY A 99 -7.46 -0.12 -17.17
CA GLY A 99 -7.04 0.90 -18.14
C GLY A 99 -8.07 2.01 -18.36
N VAL A 100 -9.15 2.05 -17.58
CA VAL A 100 -10.15 3.12 -17.60
C VAL A 100 -9.95 4.01 -16.39
N THR A 101 -9.74 5.30 -16.65
CA THR A 101 -9.63 6.33 -15.61
C THR A 101 -11.00 6.95 -15.34
N ALA A 102 -11.46 6.86 -14.10
CA ALA A 102 -12.66 7.52 -13.61
C ALA A 102 -12.28 8.69 -12.68
N GLY A 103 -12.97 9.83 -12.79
CA GLY A 103 -12.72 11.04 -12.01
C GLY A 103 -12.96 12.31 -12.84
N PRO A 104 -12.66 13.50 -12.30
CA PRO A 104 -12.11 13.73 -10.96
C PRO A 104 -13.15 13.49 -9.85
N PHE A 105 -12.72 12.91 -8.74
CA PHE A 105 -13.47 12.82 -7.49
C PHE A 105 -12.93 13.81 -6.47
N LYS A 106 -13.79 14.27 -5.57
CA LYS A 106 -13.41 15.17 -4.47
C LYS A 106 -13.16 14.40 -3.18
N PRO A 107 -12.41 14.98 -2.22
CA PRO A 107 -12.25 14.39 -0.89
C PRO A 107 -13.61 14.00 -0.28
N GLY A 108 -13.67 12.82 0.32
CA GLY A 108 -14.90 12.30 0.94
C GLY A 108 -15.89 11.60 0.01
N ASP A 109 -15.60 11.47 -1.29
CA ASP A 109 -16.42 10.66 -2.20
C ASP A 109 -16.44 9.19 -1.75
N LYS A 110 -17.63 8.58 -1.71
CA LYS A 110 -17.84 7.19 -1.23
C LYS A 110 -17.01 6.17 -2.01
N ARG A 111 -16.66 6.46 -3.26
CA ARG A 111 -15.83 5.58 -4.10
C ARG A 111 -14.37 5.53 -3.65
N LEU A 112 -13.92 6.53 -2.90
CA LEU A 112 -12.57 6.61 -2.36
C LEU A 112 -12.39 5.76 -1.09
N LYS A 113 -13.48 5.32 -0.45
CA LYS A 113 -13.43 4.54 0.80
C LYS A 113 -12.62 3.24 0.70
N GLY A 114 -12.55 2.65 -0.49
CA GLY A 114 -11.75 1.45 -0.74
C GLY A 114 -10.23 1.67 -0.74
N PHE A 115 -9.77 2.92 -0.63
CA PHE A 115 -8.35 3.30 -0.61
C PHE A 115 -7.92 3.92 0.72
N GLU A 116 -8.77 3.89 1.76
CA GLU A 116 -8.50 4.53 3.06
C GLU A 116 -7.22 4.01 3.74
N SER A 117 -6.88 2.72 3.62
CA SER A 117 -5.60 2.20 4.15
C SER A 117 -4.39 2.69 3.36
N VAL A 118 -4.55 2.96 2.07
CA VAL A 118 -3.47 3.41 1.18
C VAL A 118 -3.24 4.92 1.31
N MET A 119 -4.30 5.70 1.55
CA MET A 119 -4.17 7.13 1.88
C MET A 119 -3.54 7.35 3.27
N SER A 120 -3.72 6.41 4.20
CA SER A 120 -3.08 6.42 5.52
C SER A 120 -1.58 6.05 5.49
N HIS A 121 -1.07 5.44 4.41
CA HIS A 121 0.34 5.08 4.27
C HIS A 121 1.24 6.25 3.78
N ASN A 122 0.65 7.40 3.44
CA ASN A 122 1.42 8.59 3.04
C ASN A 122 1.72 9.54 4.22
N THR A 123 1.26 9.19 5.43
CA THR A 123 1.83 9.70 6.67
C THR A 123 2.87 8.70 7.13
N TYR A 124 4.13 9.14 7.11
CA TYR A 124 5.30 8.44 7.64
C TYR A 124 5.17 8.30 9.18
N THR A 125 4.20 7.50 9.61
CA THR A 125 3.93 7.12 11.00
C THR A 125 3.42 5.68 10.99
N ASP A 126 4.21 4.79 10.38
CA ASP A 126 4.19 3.35 10.72
C ASP A 126 5.19 3.06 11.86
N SER A 127 5.65 4.12 12.53
CA SER A 127 5.92 4.05 13.96
C SER A 127 4.59 4.20 14.68
N ASP A 128 4.15 3.12 15.32
CA ASP A 128 3.25 3.08 16.47
C ASP A 128 3.84 3.94 17.63
N SER A 129 4.01 5.24 17.36
CA SER A 129 4.18 6.29 18.33
C SER A 129 2.97 7.21 18.20
N ASP A 130 1.78 6.61 18.20
CA ASP A 130 0.63 7.29 18.76
C ASP A 130 0.95 7.49 20.24
N THR A 131 1.55 8.65 20.52
CA THR A 131 1.48 9.29 21.83
C THR A 131 0.08 9.87 22.05
N ASP A 132 -0.95 9.38 21.35
CA ASP A 132 -2.33 9.71 21.63
C ASP A 132 -2.87 8.71 22.65
N THR A 133 -2.92 9.19 23.88
CA THR A 133 -3.40 8.55 25.11
C THR A 133 -4.90 8.26 25.10
N ASP A 134 -5.50 7.92 23.96
CA ASP A 134 -6.89 7.47 23.89
C ASP A 134 -6.96 5.94 23.84
N THR A 135 -6.69 5.34 25.00
CA THR A 135 -6.70 3.88 25.29
C THR A 135 -8.04 3.18 25.01
N LYS A 136 -9.03 3.87 24.44
CA LYS A 136 -10.39 3.38 24.23
C LYS A 136 -10.73 3.00 22.79
N LYS A 137 -9.92 3.38 21.81
CA LYS A 137 -10.17 2.96 20.42
C LYS A 137 -9.71 1.51 20.24
N ASN A 138 -10.63 0.64 19.82
CA ASN A 138 -10.27 -0.73 19.45
C ASN A 138 -9.33 -0.64 18.23
N SER A 139 -8.05 -0.94 18.41
CA SER A 139 -7.04 -0.90 17.32
C SER A 139 -7.37 -1.84 16.16
N TRP A 140 -8.30 -2.77 16.36
CA TRP A 140 -8.76 -3.71 15.36
C TRP A 140 -10.17 -3.40 14.82
N GLU A 141 -10.73 -2.22 15.12
CA GLU A 141 -12.01 -1.79 14.58
C GLU A 141 -11.95 -1.77 13.04
N GLY A 142 -12.93 -2.41 12.39
CA GLY A 142 -12.97 -2.55 10.93
C GLY A 142 -12.14 -3.70 10.35
N ASN A 143 -11.32 -4.41 11.16
CA ASN A 143 -10.63 -5.60 10.68
C ASN A 143 -11.63 -6.77 10.51
N PRO A 144 -11.72 -7.39 9.32
CA PRO A 144 -12.73 -8.43 9.05
C PRO A 144 -12.45 -9.77 9.75
N TYR A 145 -11.24 -9.96 10.30
CA TYR A 145 -10.82 -11.20 10.93
C TYR A 145 -10.78 -11.12 12.45
N ILE A 146 -10.89 -9.93 13.04
CA ILE A 146 -10.71 -9.74 14.49
C ILE A 146 -11.97 -9.14 15.09
N THR A 147 -12.47 -9.81 16.12
CA THR A 147 -13.60 -9.34 16.90
C THR A 147 -13.20 -9.21 18.36
N LYS A 148 -13.61 -8.13 19.02
CA LYS A 148 -13.46 -7.98 20.47
C LYS A 148 -14.53 -8.83 21.19
N SER A 149 -14.10 -9.67 22.13
CA SER A 149 -14.92 -10.54 22.96
C SER A 149 -14.60 -10.28 24.43
N GLY A 150 -15.37 -9.40 25.07
CA GLY A 150 -15.04 -8.87 26.40
C GLY A 150 -13.75 -8.05 26.36
N ASP A 151 -12.79 -8.37 27.24
CA ASP A 151 -11.48 -7.71 27.30
C ASP A 151 -10.42 -8.37 26.39
N LYS A 152 -10.82 -9.36 25.60
CA LYS A 152 -9.93 -10.12 24.71
C LYS A 152 -10.36 -10.00 23.25
N PHE A 153 -9.50 -10.47 22.37
CA PHE A 153 -9.70 -10.52 20.94
C PHE A 153 -9.82 -11.97 20.46
N LEU A 154 -10.74 -12.21 19.53
CA LEU A 154 -10.90 -13.47 18.85
C LEU A 154 -10.55 -13.28 17.38
N ILE A 155 -9.68 -14.15 16.85
CA ILE A 155 -9.37 -14.18 15.42
C ILE A 155 -10.29 -15.22 14.78
N THR A 156 -11.03 -14.85 13.74
CA THR A 156 -11.85 -15.78 12.96
C THR A 156 -11.33 -15.82 11.52
N PHE A 157 -10.95 -17.01 11.07
CA PHE A 157 -10.41 -17.23 9.74
C PHE A 157 -10.91 -18.55 9.16
N ALA A 158 -11.42 -18.53 7.93
CA ALA A 158 -12.00 -19.69 7.24
C ALA A 158 -13.03 -20.47 8.10
N GLY A 159 -13.86 -19.76 8.87
CA GLY A 159 -14.87 -20.34 9.76
C GLY A 159 -14.32 -20.97 11.05
N LYS A 160 -13.01 -20.91 11.29
CA LYS A 160 -12.38 -21.35 12.55
C LYS A 160 -12.05 -20.15 13.41
N SER A 161 -12.25 -20.31 14.72
CA SER A 161 -11.91 -19.30 15.72
C SER A 161 -10.62 -19.67 16.43
N TYR A 162 -9.77 -18.68 16.66
CA TYR A 162 -8.49 -18.78 17.35
C TYR A 162 -8.49 -17.76 18.49
N GLY A 163 -8.25 -18.24 19.72
CA GLY A 163 -8.29 -17.41 20.93
C GLY A 163 -9.39 -17.85 21.91
N PRO A 164 -9.74 -17.01 22.88
CA PRO A 164 -9.49 -15.56 22.95
C PRO A 164 -8.09 -15.16 23.46
N TYR A 165 -7.54 -14.05 22.93
CA TYR A 165 -6.21 -13.50 23.27
C TYR A 165 -6.32 -12.12 23.90
N ALA A 166 -5.51 -11.83 24.92
CA ALA A 166 -5.47 -10.51 25.53
C ALA A 166 -4.89 -9.44 24.60
N ARG A 167 -3.91 -9.81 23.76
CA ARG A 167 -3.31 -8.89 22.78
C ARG A 167 -3.03 -9.61 21.47
N ILE A 168 -3.22 -8.91 20.37
CA ILE A 168 -2.72 -9.29 19.05
C ILE A 168 -1.64 -8.26 18.72
N ASN A 169 -0.41 -8.71 18.47
CA ASN A 169 0.73 -7.84 18.17
C ASN A 169 0.82 -7.56 16.66
N ASN A 170 0.57 -8.57 15.84
CA ASN A 170 0.58 -8.46 14.38
C ASN A 170 -0.30 -9.56 13.79
N ILE A 171 -1.00 -9.29 12.70
CA ILE A 171 -1.70 -10.27 11.87
C ILE A 171 -1.46 -9.97 10.39
N LYS A 172 -1.14 -10.99 9.60
CA LYS A 172 -1.05 -10.90 8.14
C LYS A 172 -1.84 -12.01 7.47
N VAL A 173 -2.39 -11.70 6.31
CA VAL A 173 -3.21 -12.60 5.49
C VAL A 173 -2.67 -12.58 4.06
N THR A 174 -2.58 -13.74 3.40
CA THR A 174 -2.11 -13.81 2.00
C THR A 174 -3.06 -13.12 1.04
N LYS A 175 -2.59 -12.79 -0.17
CA LYS A 175 -3.40 -12.11 -1.20
C LYS A 175 -4.59 -12.98 -1.64
N SER A 176 -4.37 -14.28 -1.76
CA SER A 176 -5.39 -15.32 -1.94
C SER A 176 -6.39 -15.47 -0.78
N LYS A 177 -6.11 -14.89 0.40
CA LYS A 177 -6.93 -14.97 1.62
C LYS A 177 -7.17 -16.40 2.10
N ASP A 178 -6.25 -17.32 1.81
CA ASP A 178 -6.32 -18.73 2.22
C ASP A 178 -5.38 -19.04 3.41
N LYS A 179 -4.40 -18.18 3.68
CA LYS A 179 -3.45 -18.34 4.78
C LYS A 179 -3.40 -17.06 5.63
N PHE A 180 -3.18 -17.25 6.93
CA PHE A 180 -2.92 -16.16 7.85
C PHE A 180 -1.86 -16.57 8.88
N ALA A 181 -1.18 -15.58 9.45
CA ALA A 181 -0.36 -15.74 10.64
C ALA A 181 -0.56 -14.54 11.56
N ALA A 182 -0.58 -14.80 12.86
CA ALA A 182 -0.72 -13.78 13.88
C ALA A 182 0.24 -14.04 15.04
N VAL A 183 0.85 -12.97 15.56
CA VAL A 183 1.58 -13.00 16.82
C VAL A 183 0.65 -12.48 17.90
N VAL A 184 0.39 -13.29 18.91
CA VAL A 184 -0.61 -13.01 19.95
C VAL A 184 -0.05 -13.24 21.35
N VAL A 185 -0.67 -12.64 22.34
CA VAL A 185 -0.42 -12.88 23.76
C VAL A 185 -1.73 -13.30 24.42
N GLU A 186 -1.74 -14.45 25.08
CA GLU A 186 -2.97 -15.03 25.65
C GLU A 186 -3.50 -14.22 26.82
N ASN A 187 -2.60 -13.74 27.70
CA ASN A 187 -2.94 -12.99 28.89
C ASN A 187 -1.98 -11.82 29.14
N ILE A 188 -2.54 -10.74 29.70
CA ILE A 188 -1.79 -9.63 30.25
C ILE A 188 -2.13 -9.53 31.74
N VAL A 189 -1.15 -9.20 32.58
CA VAL A 189 -1.32 -9.16 34.05
C VAL A 189 -2.14 -7.94 34.48
N VAL A 190 -1.94 -6.83 33.77
CA VAL A 190 -2.53 -5.52 34.06
C VAL A 190 -2.99 -4.94 32.73
N THR A 191 -4.26 -4.54 32.67
CA THR A 191 -4.80 -3.75 31.54
C THR A 191 -4.39 -2.29 31.71
N ALA A 192 -4.48 -1.49 30.63
CA ALA A 192 -4.20 -0.05 30.72
C ALA A 192 -5.04 0.63 31.81
N ASP A 193 -6.36 0.42 31.81
CA ASP A 193 -7.27 0.98 32.82
C ASP A 193 -6.90 0.57 34.27
N GLN A 194 -6.44 -0.67 34.45
CA GLN A 194 -5.98 -1.13 35.77
C GLN A 194 -4.67 -0.45 36.15
N GLY A 195 -3.73 -0.31 35.21
CA GLY A 195 -2.48 0.43 35.41
C GLY A 195 -2.73 1.88 35.79
N ASP A 196 -3.64 2.56 35.08
CA ASP A 196 -4.01 3.96 35.37
C ASP A 196 -4.65 4.11 36.76
N ALA A 197 -5.52 3.17 37.15
CA ALA A 197 -6.12 3.17 38.47
C ALA A 197 -5.07 2.93 39.58
N MET A 198 -4.11 2.04 39.35
CA MET A 198 -3.01 1.76 40.27
C MET A 198 -2.11 2.99 40.41
N ASP A 199 -1.71 3.61 39.31
CA ASP A 199 -0.89 4.81 39.28
C ASP A 199 -1.56 5.99 39.97
N LYS A 200 -2.87 6.17 39.75
CA LYS A 200 -3.65 7.19 40.44
C LYS A 200 -3.69 6.95 41.95
N ALA A 201 -3.97 5.72 42.38
CA ALA A 201 -3.98 5.37 43.80
C ALA A 201 -2.61 5.58 44.48
N MET A 202 -1.52 5.26 43.78
CA MET A 202 -0.15 5.49 44.26
C MET A 202 0.19 6.99 44.40
N LYS A 203 -0.30 7.83 43.48
CA LYS A 203 -0.14 9.29 43.51
C LYS A 203 -0.96 9.94 44.63
N GLU A 204 -2.14 9.39 44.94
CA GLU A 204 -3.04 9.89 45.98
C GLU A 204 -2.65 9.46 47.40
N ALA A 205 -1.75 8.49 47.55
CA ALA A 205 -1.20 8.06 48.84
C ALA A 205 -0.37 9.18 49.51
N LYS A 206 -0.66 9.45 50.79
CA LYS A 206 -0.14 10.62 51.53
C LYS A 206 1.19 10.33 52.24
N THR A 207 1.47 9.07 52.52
CA THR A 207 2.67 8.64 53.24
C THR A 207 3.46 7.59 52.46
N ASP A 208 4.76 7.49 52.74
CA ASP A 208 5.61 6.47 52.14
C ASP A 208 5.20 5.05 52.57
N GLN A 209 4.65 4.89 53.79
CA GLN A 209 4.12 3.62 54.25
C GLN A 209 2.88 3.18 53.45
N GLU A 210 1.94 4.09 53.19
CA GLU A 210 0.76 3.78 52.35
C GLU A 210 1.15 3.40 50.92
N ARG A 211 2.18 4.04 50.36
CA ARG A 211 2.72 3.68 49.04
C ARG A 211 3.32 2.28 49.04
N ILE A 212 4.09 1.93 50.07
CA ILE A 212 4.68 0.60 50.22
C ILE A 212 3.59 -0.46 50.36
N ASP A 213 2.55 -0.21 51.17
CA ASP A 213 1.44 -1.14 51.37
C ASP A 213 0.61 -1.34 50.08
N LEU A 214 0.35 -0.25 49.33
CA LEU A 214 -0.31 -0.33 48.03
C LEU A 214 0.53 -1.10 47.01
N ALA A 215 1.84 -0.83 46.94
CA ALA A 215 2.75 -1.56 46.05
C ALA A 215 2.80 -3.06 46.37
N MET A 216 2.84 -3.44 47.66
CA MET A 216 2.80 -4.85 48.07
C MET A 216 1.46 -5.51 47.71
N LYS A 217 0.33 -4.82 47.93
CA LYS A 217 -0.99 -5.30 47.53
C LYS A 217 -1.06 -5.55 46.03
N TYR A 218 -0.61 -4.58 45.23
CA TYR A 218 -0.60 -4.68 43.78
C TYR A 218 0.36 -5.77 43.28
N ALA A 219 1.53 -5.94 43.90
CA ALA A 219 2.43 -7.04 43.58
C ALA A 219 1.78 -8.41 43.85
N ALA A 220 1.09 -8.56 44.97
CA ALA A 220 0.37 -9.79 45.31
C ALA A 220 -0.78 -10.07 44.32
N GLU A 221 -1.58 -9.05 43.98
CA GLU A 221 -2.64 -9.16 42.97
C GLU A 221 -2.09 -9.54 41.59
N MET A 222 -0.97 -8.93 41.17
CA MET A 222 -0.30 -9.26 39.91
C MET A 222 0.22 -10.70 39.89
N GLN A 223 0.86 -11.14 40.97
CA GLN A 223 1.35 -12.51 41.09
C GLN A 223 0.19 -13.52 41.04
N GLN A 224 -0.92 -13.23 41.72
CA GLN A 224 -2.12 -14.06 41.69
C GLN A 224 -2.74 -14.12 40.29
N LYS A 225 -2.89 -12.98 39.60
CA LYS A 225 -3.39 -12.92 38.22
C LYS A 225 -2.50 -13.69 37.26
N MET A 226 -1.18 -13.58 37.39
CA MET A 226 -0.22 -14.34 36.59
C MET A 226 -0.39 -15.85 36.79
N MET A 227 -0.56 -16.30 38.04
CA MET A 227 -0.81 -17.72 38.33
C MET A 227 -2.15 -18.22 37.79
N GLN A 228 -3.21 -17.43 37.93
CA GLN A 228 -4.55 -17.76 37.41
C GLN A 228 -4.60 -17.73 35.87
N GLY A 229 -3.77 -16.89 35.24
CA GLY A 229 -3.67 -16.74 33.79
C GLY A 229 -2.91 -17.85 33.07
N GLY A 230 -2.51 -18.93 33.72
CA GLY A 230 -1.71 -19.98 33.08
C GLY A 230 -0.20 -19.76 33.15
N GLY A 231 0.25 -18.87 34.04
CA GLY A 231 1.65 -18.67 34.39
C GLY A 231 2.44 -17.81 33.40
N PRO A 232 3.77 -17.71 33.59
CA PRO A 232 4.61 -16.83 32.77
C PRO A 232 4.51 -17.08 31.27
N ASN A 233 4.30 -18.34 30.86
CA ASN A 233 4.22 -18.72 29.45
C ASN A 233 2.96 -18.18 28.73
N SER A 234 1.89 -17.82 29.45
CA SER A 234 0.70 -17.20 28.83
C SER A 234 0.92 -15.75 28.44
N MET A 235 1.97 -15.13 29.00
CA MET A 235 2.37 -13.75 28.72
C MET A 235 3.39 -13.66 27.58
N LEU A 236 3.99 -14.79 27.19
CA LEU A 236 4.90 -14.86 26.06
C LEU A 236 4.11 -14.76 24.76
N ALA A 237 4.75 -14.16 23.75
CA ALA A 237 4.17 -14.11 22.42
C ALA A 237 4.12 -15.52 21.81
N LYS A 238 3.03 -15.82 21.12
CA LYS A 238 2.80 -17.08 20.40
C LYS A 238 2.44 -16.81 18.96
N LEU A 239 2.94 -17.64 18.05
CA LEU A 239 2.51 -17.66 16.67
C LEU A 239 1.24 -18.51 16.55
N ILE A 240 0.21 -17.96 15.91
CA ILE A 240 -1.02 -18.66 15.58
C ILE A 240 -1.25 -18.53 14.07
N THR A 241 -1.44 -19.66 13.40
CA THR A 241 -1.51 -19.71 11.94
C THR A 241 -2.23 -20.95 11.47
N ASN A 242 -2.76 -20.91 10.25
CA ASN A 242 -3.22 -22.09 9.52
C ASN A 242 -2.17 -22.63 8.52
N ILE A 243 -0.97 -22.04 8.48
CA ILE A 243 0.14 -22.47 7.61
C ILE A 243 0.79 -23.73 8.21
N PRO A 244 0.79 -24.87 7.50
CA PRO A 244 1.36 -26.11 8.02
C PRO A 244 2.85 -26.00 8.31
N GLY A 245 3.27 -26.57 9.44
CA GLY A 245 4.69 -26.69 9.80
C GLY A 245 5.32 -25.46 10.45
N ALA A 246 4.58 -24.34 10.58
CA ALA A 246 5.07 -23.13 11.22
C ALA A 246 5.50 -23.36 12.68
N THR A 247 6.76 -23.05 12.98
CA THR A 247 7.39 -23.24 14.31
C THR A 247 8.14 -22.01 14.81
N LEU A 248 8.02 -20.87 14.13
CA LEU A 248 8.70 -19.63 14.52
C LEU A 248 8.34 -19.26 15.96
N ASP A 249 9.38 -19.01 16.76
CA ASP A 249 9.25 -18.38 18.06
C ASP A 249 9.26 -16.85 17.90
N PRO A 250 8.12 -16.16 18.09
CA PRO A 250 8.04 -14.72 17.88
C PRO A 250 8.78 -13.90 18.95
N ASN A 251 9.25 -14.51 20.03
CA ASN A 251 9.95 -13.80 21.11
C ASN A 251 11.36 -13.32 20.71
N TYR A 252 11.88 -13.76 19.54
CA TYR A 252 13.16 -13.30 18.99
C TYR A 252 13.07 -12.10 18.03
N GLY A 253 11.92 -11.42 17.98
CA GLY A 253 11.68 -10.29 17.09
C GLY A 253 11.21 -10.77 15.72
N ALA A 254 9.90 -10.89 15.57
CA ALA A 254 9.26 -11.34 14.34
C ALA A 254 8.26 -10.30 13.84
N ASN A 255 8.57 -9.66 12.71
CA ASN A 255 7.61 -8.84 11.97
C ASN A 255 7.07 -9.64 10.80
N LEU A 256 5.78 -9.98 10.87
CA LEU A 256 5.10 -10.69 9.79
C LEU A 256 4.90 -9.77 8.59
N ASN A 257 5.16 -10.30 7.39
CA ASN A 257 5.03 -9.57 6.14
C ASN A 257 4.52 -10.50 5.02
N ASN A 258 3.46 -10.07 4.32
CA ASN A 258 2.77 -10.79 3.25
C ASN A 258 2.98 -10.15 1.86
N ASN A 259 3.83 -9.12 1.77
CA ASN A 259 4.07 -8.37 0.53
C ASN A 259 5.35 -8.82 -0.18
N MET A 260 6.31 -9.39 0.55
CA MET A 260 7.60 -9.81 -0.01
C MET A 260 7.53 -11.04 -0.90
N LYS A 261 6.57 -11.95 -0.70
CA LYS A 261 6.46 -13.17 -1.49
C LYS A 261 4.99 -13.48 -1.77
N TYR A 262 4.70 -13.83 -3.02
CA TYR A 262 3.32 -13.99 -3.47
C TYR A 262 2.65 -15.17 -2.76
N ASP A 263 1.48 -14.94 -2.16
CA ASP A 263 0.71 -15.91 -1.37
C ASP A 263 1.50 -16.65 -0.28
N ASP A 264 2.47 -15.95 0.32
CA ASP A 264 3.26 -16.43 1.44
C ASP A 264 3.36 -15.36 2.54
N ILE A 265 3.67 -15.79 3.76
CA ILE A 265 3.93 -14.90 4.89
C ILE A 265 5.34 -15.18 5.38
N LEU A 266 6.17 -14.14 5.35
CA LEU A 266 7.56 -14.20 5.79
C LEU A 266 7.73 -13.36 7.06
N VAL A 267 8.88 -13.55 7.68
CA VAL A 267 9.30 -12.84 8.89
C VAL A 267 10.49 -11.97 8.55
N THR A 268 10.42 -10.70 8.92
CA THR A 268 11.59 -9.80 8.87
C THR A 268 12.17 -9.63 10.27
N SER A 269 13.48 -9.84 10.36
CA SER A 269 14.34 -9.35 11.45
C SER A 269 15.27 -8.27 10.89
N MET A 270 16.10 -7.65 11.74
CA MET A 270 17.00 -6.55 11.31
C MET A 270 17.91 -6.93 10.14
N ASP A 271 18.39 -8.18 10.10
CA ASP A 271 19.40 -8.65 9.15
C ASP A 271 18.94 -9.82 8.28
N LYS A 272 17.71 -10.33 8.45
CA LYS A 272 17.24 -11.55 7.77
C LYS A 272 15.77 -11.48 7.38
N ILE A 273 15.46 -12.18 6.31
CA ILE A 273 14.12 -12.56 5.92
C ILE A 273 14.02 -14.08 6.06
N GLN A 274 13.02 -14.54 6.80
CA GLN A 274 12.85 -15.96 7.15
C GLN A 274 11.44 -16.44 6.80
N ASP A 275 11.29 -17.75 6.62
CA ASP A 275 9.96 -18.39 6.62
C ASP A 275 9.43 -18.52 8.06
N LEU A 276 8.18 -18.98 8.18
CA LEU A 276 7.54 -19.24 9.48
C LEU A 276 8.10 -20.48 10.22
N ASN A 277 9.10 -21.17 9.67
CA ASN A 277 9.82 -22.25 10.34
C ASN A 277 11.17 -21.75 10.89
N GLY A 278 11.51 -20.48 10.68
CA GLY A 278 12.78 -19.87 11.06
C GLY A 278 13.92 -20.12 10.07
N LYS A 279 13.65 -20.68 8.89
CA LYS A 279 14.65 -20.86 7.85
C LYS A 279 14.92 -19.52 7.17
N THR A 280 16.18 -19.11 7.17
CA THR A 280 16.61 -17.92 6.42
C THR A 280 16.42 -18.12 4.93
N ILE A 281 15.69 -17.19 4.31
CA ILE A 281 15.50 -17.09 2.87
C ILE A 281 16.51 -16.10 2.27
N HIS A 282 16.73 -14.98 2.96
CA HIS A 282 17.66 -13.94 2.52
C HIS A 282 18.31 -13.25 3.72
N THR A 283 19.57 -12.83 3.56
CA THR A 283 20.29 -12.01 4.54
C THR A 283 20.37 -10.59 3.99
N VAL A 284 19.81 -9.64 4.74
CA VAL A 284 19.76 -8.22 4.40
C VAL A 284 21.15 -7.61 4.59
N THR A 285 21.70 -7.02 3.53
CA THR A 285 22.95 -6.27 3.62
C THR A 285 22.70 -4.83 4.05
N SER A 286 23.74 -4.12 4.46
CA SER A 286 23.64 -2.69 4.82
C SER A 286 23.11 -1.81 3.68
N GLU A 287 23.40 -2.16 2.43
CA GLU A 287 22.91 -1.45 1.24
C GLU A 287 21.42 -1.67 0.99
N GLN A 288 20.86 -2.73 1.56
CA GLN A 288 19.45 -3.10 1.42
C GLN A 288 18.63 -2.73 2.66
N ALA A 289 19.25 -2.09 3.65
CA ALA A 289 18.58 -1.70 4.87
C ALA A 289 17.43 -0.72 4.56
N GLY A 290 16.24 -1.04 5.06
CA GLY A 290 15.03 -0.23 4.84
C GLY A 290 14.43 -0.34 3.43
N ALA A 291 14.94 -1.24 2.58
CA ALA A 291 14.35 -1.48 1.26
C ALA A 291 13.10 -2.37 1.34
N ASP A 292 12.20 -2.20 0.37
CA ASP A 292 11.11 -3.14 0.14
C ASP A 292 11.65 -4.36 -0.61
N PHE A 293 11.42 -5.56 -0.09
CA PHE A 293 11.93 -6.79 -0.68
C PHE A 293 10.86 -7.56 -1.46
N PHE A 294 11.32 -8.29 -2.48
CA PHE A 294 10.53 -9.23 -3.27
C PHE A 294 11.32 -10.52 -3.44
N ILE A 295 10.67 -11.66 -3.22
CA ILE A 295 11.26 -12.99 -3.27
C ILE A 295 10.45 -13.85 -4.25
N SER A 296 11.14 -14.51 -5.17
CA SER A 296 10.52 -15.41 -6.14
C SER A 296 9.88 -16.62 -5.45
N SER A 297 8.94 -17.26 -6.12
CA SER A 297 8.20 -18.40 -5.54
C SER A 297 9.12 -19.56 -5.11
N ASP A 298 10.18 -19.78 -5.87
CA ASP A 298 11.21 -20.81 -5.68
C ASP A 298 12.39 -20.35 -4.79
N ASN A 299 12.35 -19.11 -4.28
CA ASN A 299 13.40 -18.46 -3.49
C ASN A 299 14.77 -18.31 -4.22
N THR A 300 14.82 -18.45 -5.54
CA THR A 300 16.09 -18.35 -6.30
C THR A 300 16.44 -16.92 -6.72
N ARG A 301 15.44 -16.02 -6.75
CA ARG A 301 15.61 -14.63 -7.12
C ARG A 301 15.08 -13.74 -6.01
N THR A 302 15.84 -12.70 -5.73
CA THR A 302 15.44 -11.63 -4.83
C THR A 302 15.53 -10.29 -5.55
N ALA A 303 14.65 -9.38 -5.21
CA ALA A 303 14.72 -7.99 -5.64
C ALA A 303 14.47 -7.09 -4.44
N TRP A 304 15.06 -5.90 -4.46
CA TRP A 304 14.83 -4.89 -3.44
C TRP A 304 14.64 -3.54 -4.10
N TYR A 305 13.70 -2.77 -3.56
CA TYR A 305 13.35 -1.45 -4.04
C TYR A 305 13.72 -0.40 -3.00
N SER A 306 14.45 0.62 -3.47
CA SER A 306 14.84 1.76 -2.65
C SER A 306 14.95 2.99 -3.53
N TYR A 307 14.40 4.12 -3.07
CA TYR A 307 14.51 5.44 -3.71
C TYR A 307 14.30 5.44 -5.25
N GLY A 308 13.20 4.83 -5.71
CA GLY A 308 12.88 4.82 -7.15
C GLY A 308 13.69 3.83 -7.99
N THR A 309 14.46 2.94 -7.36
CA THR A 309 15.33 1.96 -8.04
C THR A 309 14.99 0.55 -7.57
N LEU A 310 14.68 -0.33 -8.53
CA LEU A 310 14.54 -1.77 -8.30
C LEU A 310 15.85 -2.47 -8.67
N SER A 311 16.44 -3.19 -7.72
CA SER A 311 17.63 -3.99 -7.94
C SER A 311 17.31 -5.47 -7.79
N LEU A 312 17.83 -6.29 -8.69
CA LEU A 312 17.62 -7.73 -8.71
C LEU A 312 18.92 -8.47 -8.35
N SER A 313 18.78 -9.70 -7.81
CA SER A 313 19.89 -10.56 -7.44
C SER A 313 20.79 -10.97 -8.60
N ASP A 314 20.30 -10.85 -9.84
CA ASP A 314 21.08 -11.05 -11.08
C ASP A 314 21.90 -9.82 -11.50
N LYS A 315 21.96 -8.78 -10.65
CA LYS A 315 22.64 -7.50 -10.85
C LYS A 315 21.94 -6.57 -11.85
N THR A 316 20.72 -6.89 -12.27
CA THR A 316 19.88 -5.95 -13.03
C THR A 316 19.42 -4.82 -12.10
N THR A 317 19.59 -3.58 -12.55
CA THR A 317 19.11 -2.38 -11.85
C THR A 317 18.20 -1.59 -12.78
N LEU A 318 17.02 -1.24 -12.28
CA LEU A 318 15.99 -0.50 -13.00
C LEU A 318 15.68 0.79 -12.21
N PRO A 319 16.23 1.95 -12.60
CA PRO A 319 15.97 3.22 -11.95
C PRO A 319 14.72 3.91 -12.51
N GLU A 320 14.30 5.01 -11.88
CA GLU A 320 13.19 5.87 -12.35
C GLU A 320 11.86 5.10 -12.49
N LEU A 321 11.57 4.25 -11.51
CA LEU A 321 10.30 3.52 -11.39
C LEU A 321 9.68 3.74 -10.02
N PHE A 322 8.42 3.34 -9.88
CA PHE A 322 7.68 3.39 -8.64
C PHE A 322 6.67 2.23 -8.53
N ASN A 323 6.14 2.05 -7.32
CA ASN A 323 5.14 1.04 -6.97
C ASN A 323 5.44 -0.39 -7.47
N PRO A 324 6.61 -0.96 -7.16
CA PRO A 324 6.86 -2.36 -7.43
C PRO A 324 5.92 -3.27 -6.60
N LEU A 325 5.38 -4.31 -7.21
CA LEU A 325 4.46 -5.23 -6.56
C LEU A 325 4.45 -6.62 -7.20
N LEU A 326 4.22 -7.65 -6.39
CA LEU A 326 3.97 -9.01 -6.88
C LEU A 326 2.52 -9.18 -7.32
N MET A 327 2.29 -9.60 -8.56
CA MET A 327 0.97 -9.90 -9.11
C MET A 327 0.95 -11.26 -9.80
N LYS A 328 -0.23 -11.87 -9.89
CA LYS A 328 -0.46 -13.11 -10.62
C LYS A 328 -1.32 -12.84 -11.86
N VAL A 329 -0.84 -13.29 -13.01
CA VAL A 329 -1.52 -13.17 -14.30
C VAL A 329 -1.48 -14.55 -14.95
N ASP A 330 -2.64 -15.10 -15.29
CA ASP A 330 -2.78 -16.43 -15.92
C ASP A 330 -2.00 -17.55 -15.21
N GLY A 331 -2.05 -17.53 -13.87
CA GLY A 331 -1.37 -18.52 -13.03
C GLY A 331 0.12 -18.27 -12.80
N LYS A 332 0.74 -17.32 -13.51
CA LYS A 332 2.15 -16.96 -13.39
C LYS A 332 2.34 -15.73 -12.52
N ILE A 333 3.40 -15.71 -11.73
CA ILE A 333 3.74 -14.60 -10.85
C ILE A 333 4.71 -13.67 -11.58
N TYR A 334 4.51 -12.37 -11.37
CA TYR A 334 5.29 -11.31 -11.95
C TYR A 334 5.60 -10.27 -10.87
N LEU A 335 6.82 -9.75 -10.90
CA LEU A 335 7.18 -8.49 -10.26
C LEU A 335 6.86 -7.37 -11.25
N ALA A 336 5.77 -6.67 -11.00
CA ALA A 336 5.35 -5.52 -11.79
C ALA A 336 5.90 -4.24 -11.17
N TYR A 337 6.12 -3.23 -12.00
CA TYR A 337 6.48 -1.88 -11.57
C TYR A 337 5.92 -0.86 -12.57
N MET A 338 5.84 0.39 -12.15
CA MET A 338 5.35 1.49 -12.98
C MET A 338 6.46 2.51 -13.25
N TYR A 339 6.33 3.22 -14.37
CA TYR A 339 7.20 4.33 -14.72
C TYR A 339 6.41 5.39 -15.48
N TYR A 340 6.86 6.64 -15.42
CA TYR A 340 6.33 7.69 -16.28
C TYR A 340 7.07 7.67 -17.63
N SER A 341 6.31 7.62 -18.73
CA SER A 341 6.85 7.71 -20.09
C SER A 341 6.75 9.15 -20.60
N PRO A 342 7.85 9.90 -20.72
CA PRO A 342 7.83 11.27 -21.26
C PRO A 342 7.38 11.31 -22.72
N LYS A 343 7.66 10.26 -23.50
CA LYS A 343 7.27 10.17 -24.92
C LYS A 343 5.78 10.03 -25.12
N LYS A 344 5.13 9.25 -24.26
CA LYS A 344 3.69 9.00 -24.30
C LYS A 344 2.89 9.98 -23.43
N ASN A 345 3.57 10.69 -22.52
CA ASN A 345 2.96 11.45 -21.44
C ASN A 345 1.93 10.58 -20.69
N SER A 346 2.40 9.47 -20.14
CA SER A 346 1.54 8.45 -19.54
C SER A 346 2.26 7.66 -18.46
N ILE A 347 1.50 7.12 -17.52
CA ILE A 347 1.99 6.07 -16.62
C ILE A 347 1.91 4.74 -17.34
N MET A 348 3.03 4.03 -17.34
CA MET A 348 3.22 2.74 -17.98
C MET A 348 3.56 1.69 -16.93
N LYS A 349 3.23 0.43 -17.19
CA LYS A 349 3.54 -0.71 -16.30
C LYS A 349 4.28 -1.80 -17.05
N CYS A 350 5.34 -2.28 -16.43
CA CYS A 350 6.14 -3.42 -16.89
C CYS A 350 5.96 -4.61 -15.94
N LYS A 351 6.25 -5.81 -16.45
CA LYS A 351 6.15 -7.06 -15.69
C LYS A 351 7.40 -7.90 -15.93
N ILE A 352 8.06 -8.32 -14.85
CA ILE A 352 9.19 -9.24 -14.90
C ILE A 352 8.70 -10.58 -14.38
N PRO A 353 8.87 -11.70 -15.12
CA PRO A 353 8.62 -13.03 -14.56
C PRO A 353 9.42 -13.21 -13.28
N PHE A 354 8.75 -13.63 -12.21
CA PHE A 354 9.29 -13.66 -10.85
C PHE A 354 8.67 -14.82 -10.08
#